data_AF-U5CXH2-F1
#
_entry.id   AF-U5CXH2-F1
#
_cell.length_a   1.000
_cell.length_b   1.000
_cell.length_c   1.000
_cell.angle_alpha   90.00
_cell.angle_beta   90.00
_cell.angle_gamma   90.00
#
_symmetry.space_group_name_H-M   'P 1'
#
loop_
_entity.id
_entity.type
_entity.pdbx_description
1 polymer ?
#
loop_
_entity_poly.entity_id
_entity_poly.type
_entity_poly.pdbx_seq_one_letter_code
_entity_poly.pdbx_strand_id
1 'polypeptide(L)'
;MLKKQKKLLKSKLKVVPKRLPWAQPQNIERSACMDNVMVSLKNVSFKYHTLEGETEALNDISFDVYEGEFVGVIGPSGCGKSTLLSIISGLLKPSRGSVEVNGKIGYMLQRDHLFEWRTIWQNAILGLEIQKKLTEESRSYVKDLLKKYGLWEFRNYYPNQLSGGMRQRAALIRTLALKPDILLLDEAFSALDYQTKLAISDEVYKILKNEQKTAVIVTHDISEAIAMCNRIVVLSKRPAYVKRIYEISLTCDDYSPIGRRKAPEFREYFNSIWKELDIHV
;
A
#
# COMPACT_ATOMS: atom_id res chain seq x y z
N MET A 1 50.68 -34.18 -38.63
CA MET A 1 50.46 -32.72 -38.53
C MET A 1 49.58 -32.24 -37.35
N LEU A 2 49.18 -33.11 -36.40
CA LEU A 2 48.30 -32.70 -35.27
C LEU A 2 49.00 -32.18 -34.00
N LYS A 3 50.34 -32.20 -33.91
CA LYS A 3 51.07 -31.72 -32.73
C LYS A 3 51.43 -30.22 -32.75
N LYS A 4 51.35 -29.55 -33.91
CA LYS A 4 51.61 -28.09 -34.05
C LYS A 4 50.37 -27.20 -33.83
N GLN A 5 49.15 -27.72 -33.98
CA GLN A 5 47.91 -26.96 -33.71
C GLN A 5 47.55 -26.89 -32.21
N LYS A 6 47.97 -27.85 -31.38
CA LYS A 6 47.74 -27.82 -29.92
C LYS A 6 48.60 -26.79 -29.16
N LYS A 7 49.65 -26.24 -29.80
CA LYS A 7 50.56 -25.27 -29.18
C LYS A 7 50.11 -23.80 -29.38
N LEU A 8 49.24 -23.54 -30.35
CA LEU A 8 48.66 -22.20 -30.60
C LEU A 8 47.40 -21.90 -29.77
N LEU A 9 46.69 -22.91 -29.26
CA LEU A 9 45.53 -22.71 -28.38
C LEU A 9 45.88 -22.46 -26.90
N LYS A 10 47.15 -22.64 -26.49
CA LYS A 10 47.58 -22.46 -25.09
C LYS A 10 48.12 -21.06 -24.75
N SER A 11 48.15 -20.12 -25.70
CA SER A 11 48.70 -18.75 -25.48
C SER A 11 47.64 -17.63 -25.50
N LYS A 12 46.34 -17.96 -25.51
CA LYS A 12 45.23 -16.99 -25.46
C LYS A 12 44.29 -17.13 -24.25
N LEU A 13 44.74 -17.73 -23.16
CA LEU A 13 44.05 -17.64 -21.86
C LEU A 13 44.67 -16.49 -21.06
N LYS A 14 44.34 -15.26 -21.46
CA LYS A 14 44.64 -14.04 -20.71
C LYS A 14 43.53 -13.80 -19.68
N VAL A 15 43.94 -13.78 -18.42
CA VAL A 15 43.36 -13.03 -17.29
C VAL A 15 41.91 -13.39 -16.92
N VAL A 16 41.78 -14.42 -16.09
CA VAL A 16 40.64 -14.55 -15.18
C VAL A 16 40.77 -13.43 -14.13
N PRO A 17 39.83 -12.48 -14.00
CA PRO A 17 39.89 -11.53 -12.89
C PRO A 17 39.76 -12.30 -11.57
N LYS A 18 40.75 -12.11 -10.70
CA LYS A 18 40.76 -12.64 -9.33
C LYS A 18 39.42 -12.31 -8.67
N ARG A 19 38.74 -13.34 -8.15
CA ARG A 19 37.60 -13.19 -7.24
C ARG A 19 38.01 -12.22 -6.13
N LEU A 20 37.39 -11.05 -6.11
CA LEU A 20 37.45 -10.14 -4.98
C LEU A 20 36.83 -10.88 -3.78
N PRO A 21 37.51 -10.96 -2.62
CA PRO A 21 36.90 -11.49 -1.42
C PRO A 21 35.72 -10.57 -1.07
N TRP A 22 34.52 -11.17 -1.06
CA TRP A 22 33.35 -10.77 -0.29
C TRP A 22 33.64 -9.55 0.61
N ALA A 23 33.20 -8.37 0.15
CA ALA A 23 33.04 -7.27 1.07
C ALA A 23 32.05 -7.75 2.14
N GLN A 24 32.50 -7.75 3.38
CA GLN A 24 31.64 -7.91 4.55
C GLN A 24 30.39 -7.04 4.35
N PRO A 25 29.19 -7.49 4.77
CA PRO A 25 28.03 -6.62 4.74
C PRO A 25 28.37 -5.42 5.65
N GLN A 26 28.70 -4.30 5.00
CA GLN A 26 28.79 -3.03 5.68
C GLN A 26 27.41 -2.83 6.29
N ASN A 27 27.39 -2.76 7.62
CA ASN A 27 26.26 -2.29 8.40
C ASN A 27 25.56 -1.20 7.60
N ILE A 28 24.39 -1.53 7.04
CA ILE A 28 23.45 -0.52 6.60
C ILE A 28 23.03 0.12 7.92
N GLU A 29 23.67 1.23 8.23
CA GLU A 29 23.30 2.14 9.28
C GLU A 29 21.77 2.23 9.24
N ARG A 30 21.13 1.91 10.38
CA ARG A 30 19.72 2.22 10.61
C ARG A 30 19.55 3.69 10.28
N SER A 31 19.02 3.96 9.09
CA SER A 31 18.91 5.31 8.56
C SER A 31 18.01 6.07 9.53
N ALA A 32 18.51 7.18 10.07
CA ALA A 32 17.91 7.98 11.16
C ALA A 32 16.53 8.59 10.84
N CYS A 33 15.89 8.16 9.76
CA CYS A 33 14.54 8.51 9.33
C CYS A 33 13.47 7.48 9.73
N MET A 34 13.84 6.33 10.33
CA MET A 34 12.88 5.29 10.79
C MET A 34 12.43 5.44 12.26
N ASP A 35 12.65 6.58 12.91
CA ASP A 35 12.28 6.76 14.32
C ASP A 35 10.99 7.55 14.54
N ASN A 36 10.43 8.19 13.49
CA ASN A 36 9.19 8.95 13.63
C ASN A 36 7.97 8.05 13.41
N VAL A 37 7.26 7.73 14.48
CA VAL A 37 6.05 6.91 14.45
C VAL A 37 4.87 7.77 14.02
N MET A 38 4.26 7.45 12.88
CA MET A 38 3.09 8.13 12.33
C MET A 38 1.77 7.54 12.84
N VAL A 39 1.72 6.22 13.03
CA VAL A 39 0.60 5.51 13.64
C VAL A 39 1.14 4.51 14.65
N SER A 40 0.66 4.53 15.89
CA SER A 40 0.97 3.52 16.90
C SER A 40 -0.30 2.86 17.39
N LEU A 41 -0.36 1.53 17.32
CA LEU A 41 -1.43 0.73 17.90
C LEU A 41 -0.85 -0.05 19.08
N LYS A 42 -1.46 0.12 20.26
CA LYS A 42 -1.05 -0.57 21.50
C LYS A 42 -2.24 -1.34 22.08
N ASN A 43 -2.15 -2.67 22.02
CA ASN A 43 -3.12 -3.62 22.57
C ASN A 43 -4.57 -3.33 22.15
N VAL A 44 -4.76 -3.02 20.86
CA VAL A 44 -6.06 -2.60 20.34
C VAL A 44 -6.99 -3.81 20.22
N SER A 45 -8.10 -3.75 20.96
CA SER A 45 -9.22 -4.70 20.83
C SER A 45 -10.50 -3.95 20.51
N PHE A 46 -11.39 -4.58 19.74
CA PHE A 46 -12.67 -4.00 19.37
C PHE A 46 -13.77 -5.06 19.31
N LYS A 47 -14.90 -4.74 19.94
CA LYS A 47 -16.12 -5.56 19.93
C LYS A 47 -17.27 -4.78 19.30
N TYR A 48 -17.98 -5.43 18.39
CA TYR A 48 -19.27 -4.95 17.92
C TYR A 48 -20.35 -5.38 18.92
N HIS A 49 -21.18 -4.43 19.33
CA HIS A 49 -22.36 -4.71 20.13
C HIS A 49 -23.59 -4.69 19.21
N THR A 50 -24.23 -5.84 19.05
CA THR A 50 -25.53 -5.95 18.34
C THR A 50 -26.60 -6.38 19.33
N LEU A 51 -27.87 -6.31 18.93
CA LEU A 51 -28.99 -6.81 19.74
C LEU A 51 -28.89 -8.31 20.03
N GLU A 52 -28.16 -9.05 19.19
CA GLU A 52 -27.97 -10.50 19.28
C GLU A 52 -26.75 -10.89 20.14
N GLY A 53 -25.88 -9.94 20.52
CA GLY A 53 -24.75 -10.17 21.41
C GLY A 53 -23.50 -9.33 21.08
N GLU A 54 -22.39 -9.69 21.72
CA GLU A 54 -21.08 -9.10 21.45
C GLU A 54 -20.28 -9.96 20.46
N THR A 55 -19.81 -9.35 19.38
CA THR A 55 -18.88 -10.01 18.44
C THR A 55 -17.51 -9.34 18.53
N GLU A 56 -16.51 -10.08 19.02
CA GLU A 56 -15.12 -9.61 19.05
C GLU A 56 -14.51 -9.64 17.65
N ALA A 57 -14.19 -8.46 17.12
CA ALA A 57 -13.61 -8.30 15.79
C ALA A 57 -12.08 -8.31 15.85
N LEU A 58 -11.51 -7.53 16.77
CA LEU A 58 -10.06 -7.38 16.94
C LEU A 58 -9.69 -7.74 18.37
N ASN A 59 -8.58 -8.44 18.54
CA ASN A 59 -8.04 -8.80 19.83
C ASN A 59 -6.53 -8.55 19.86
N ASP A 60 -6.13 -7.62 20.73
CA ASP A 60 -4.74 -7.34 21.10
C ASP A 60 -3.80 -7.05 19.91
N ILE A 61 -4.25 -6.15 19.01
CA ILE A 61 -3.47 -5.74 17.86
C ILE A 61 -2.48 -4.66 18.28
N SER A 62 -1.18 -4.93 18.09
CA SER A 62 -0.11 -3.97 18.35
C SER A 62 0.90 -3.94 17.20
N PHE A 63 1.11 -2.75 16.61
CA PHE A 63 2.19 -2.47 15.67
C PHE A 63 2.30 -0.96 15.42
N ASP A 64 3.46 -0.53 14.95
CA ASP A 64 3.73 0.86 14.58
C ASP A 64 3.89 1.03 13.07
N VAL A 65 3.55 2.20 12.55
CA VAL A 65 3.77 2.61 11.16
C VAL A 65 4.67 3.84 11.18
N TYR A 66 5.80 3.76 10.50
CA TYR A 66 6.81 4.81 10.47
C TYR A 66 6.62 5.77 9.30
N GLU A 67 7.19 6.96 9.41
CA GLU A 67 7.13 7.97 8.35
C GLU A 67 7.70 7.45 7.02
N GLY A 68 6.93 7.62 5.94
CA GLY A 68 7.30 7.16 4.60
C GLY A 68 7.25 5.64 4.40
N GLU A 69 6.77 4.89 5.40
CA GLU A 69 6.59 3.44 5.35
C GLU A 69 5.26 3.07 4.68
N PHE A 70 5.29 1.98 3.90
CA PHE A 70 4.10 1.36 3.33
C PHE A 70 3.86 0.06 4.08
N VAL A 71 2.81 0.00 4.89
CA VAL A 71 2.45 -1.18 5.67
C VAL A 71 1.21 -1.84 5.07
N GLY A 72 1.36 -3.08 4.63
CA GLY A 72 0.26 -3.91 4.15
C GLY A 72 -0.38 -4.68 5.29
N VAL A 73 -1.70 -4.63 5.43
CA VAL A 73 -2.46 -5.46 6.37
C VAL A 73 -3.26 -6.45 5.55
N ILE A 74 -2.92 -7.73 5.70
CA ILE A 74 -3.56 -8.83 4.97
C ILE A 74 -4.20 -9.81 5.93
N GLY A 75 -5.25 -10.48 5.46
CA GLY A 75 -5.98 -11.44 6.27
C GLY A 75 -7.23 -11.93 5.55
N PRO A 76 -7.85 -13.02 6.01
CA PRO A 76 -9.07 -13.57 5.41
C PRO A 76 -10.20 -12.54 5.29
N SER A 77 -11.13 -12.79 4.37
CA SER A 77 -12.33 -11.96 4.24
C SER A 77 -13.08 -11.89 5.57
N GLY A 78 -13.44 -10.66 5.95
CA GLY A 78 -14.14 -10.41 7.19
C GLY A 78 -13.27 -10.43 8.46
N CYS A 79 -11.95 -10.68 8.45
CA CYS A 79 -11.20 -10.78 9.71
C CYS A 79 -11.21 -9.50 10.59
N GLY A 80 -11.50 -8.32 10.03
CA GLY A 80 -11.54 -7.06 10.78
C GLY A 80 -10.65 -5.95 10.21
N LYS A 81 -10.10 -6.14 9.01
CA LYS A 81 -9.20 -5.16 8.35
C LYS A 81 -9.83 -3.76 8.21
N SER A 82 -11.05 -3.67 7.71
CA SER A 82 -11.78 -2.39 7.61
C SER A 82 -12.11 -1.80 8.98
N THR A 83 -12.37 -2.65 9.99
CA THR A 83 -12.53 -2.21 11.39
C THR A 83 -11.24 -1.58 11.91
N LEU A 84 -10.08 -2.20 11.63
CA LEU A 84 -8.77 -1.68 11.99
C LEU A 84 -8.51 -0.31 11.35
N LEU A 85 -8.76 -0.15 10.05
CA LEU A 85 -8.62 1.15 9.38
C LEU A 85 -9.62 2.20 9.89
N SER A 86 -10.83 1.78 10.24
CA SER A 86 -11.83 2.68 10.85
C SER A 86 -11.38 3.16 12.23
N ILE A 87 -10.68 2.34 13.00
CA ILE A 87 -10.08 2.74 14.27
C ILE A 87 -8.90 3.68 14.04
N ILE A 88 -7.99 3.36 13.10
CA ILE A 88 -6.85 4.22 12.77
C ILE A 88 -7.30 5.59 12.26
N SER A 89 -8.36 5.65 11.45
CA SER A 89 -8.93 6.91 10.96
C SER A 89 -9.69 7.72 12.03
N GLY A 90 -9.90 7.16 13.22
CA GLY A 90 -10.68 7.79 14.29
C GLY A 90 -12.21 7.73 14.10
N LEU A 91 -12.70 6.97 13.12
CA LEU A 91 -14.14 6.75 12.90
C LEU A 91 -14.75 5.81 13.96
N LEU A 92 -13.95 4.88 14.49
CA LEU A 92 -14.33 3.99 15.58
C LEU A 92 -13.37 4.15 16.75
N LYS A 93 -13.91 4.13 17.97
CA LYS A 93 -13.09 4.10 19.19
C LYS A 93 -12.78 2.65 19.56
N PRO A 94 -11.52 2.29 19.89
CA PRO A 94 -11.21 0.93 20.32
C PRO A 94 -11.90 0.62 21.66
N SER A 95 -12.29 -0.64 21.87
CA SER A 95 -12.89 -1.10 23.14
C SER A 95 -11.83 -1.23 24.24
N ARG A 96 -10.59 -1.57 23.87
CA ARG A 96 -9.39 -1.61 24.73
C ARG A 96 -8.16 -1.18 23.94
N GLY A 97 -7.13 -0.75 24.66
CA GLY A 97 -5.89 -0.25 24.06
C GLY A 97 -5.98 1.21 23.61
N SER A 98 -4.96 1.66 22.89
CA SER A 98 -4.86 3.02 22.37
C SER A 98 -4.36 3.05 20.94
N VAL A 99 -4.80 4.06 20.20
CA VAL A 99 -4.28 4.40 18.88
C VAL A 99 -3.84 5.85 18.90
N GLU A 100 -2.58 6.08 18.54
CA GLU A 100 -1.98 7.40 18.41
C GLU A 100 -1.70 7.63 16.92
N VAL A 101 -2.09 8.80 16.38
CA VAL A 101 -1.85 9.16 14.98
C VAL A 101 -1.27 10.56 14.89
N ASN A 102 -0.13 10.68 14.22
CA ASN A 102 0.60 11.92 14.00
C ASN A 102 0.44 12.36 12.54
N GLY A 103 -0.42 13.34 12.28
CA GLY A 103 -0.61 13.93 10.94
C GLY A 103 -2.03 13.77 10.39
N LYS A 104 -2.24 14.22 9.16
CA LYS A 104 -3.55 14.20 8.49
C LYS A 104 -3.78 12.87 7.79
N ILE A 105 -4.93 12.26 8.08
CA ILE A 105 -5.33 11.00 7.46
C ILE A 105 -6.18 11.27 6.21
N GLY A 106 -5.86 10.59 5.12
CA GLY A 106 -6.75 10.40 3.98
C GLY A 106 -7.23 8.96 3.98
N TYR A 107 -8.55 8.74 3.98
CA TYR A 107 -9.11 7.38 3.97
C TYR A 107 -9.87 7.13 2.66
N MET A 108 -9.33 6.21 1.84
CA MET A 108 -10.00 5.66 0.67
C MET A 108 -10.68 4.34 1.05
N LEU A 109 -12.02 4.38 1.06
CA LEU A 109 -12.87 3.23 1.33
C LEU A 109 -12.91 2.25 0.14
N GLN A 110 -13.30 1.01 0.40
CA GLN A 110 -13.44 -0.05 -0.61
C GLN A 110 -14.37 0.33 -1.76
N ARG A 111 -15.49 0.98 -1.45
CA ARG A 111 -16.39 1.57 -2.46
C ARG A 111 -16.02 3.04 -2.67
N ASP A 112 -16.11 3.49 -3.92
CA ASP A 112 -15.74 4.85 -4.31
C ASP A 112 -16.56 5.92 -3.57
N HIS A 113 -17.81 5.61 -3.20
CA HIS A 113 -18.74 6.52 -2.51
C HIS A 113 -18.72 7.93 -3.11
N LEU A 114 -18.62 8.03 -4.44
CA LEU A 114 -18.80 9.31 -5.12
C LEU A 114 -20.27 9.72 -5.01
N PHE A 115 -20.52 11.01 -4.85
CA PHE A 115 -21.87 11.54 -4.83
C PHE A 115 -22.42 11.55 -6.26
N GLU A 116 -23.46 10.74 -6.50
CA GLU A 116 -24.08 10.53 -7.81
C GLU A 116 -24.65 11.82 -8.43
N TRP A 117 -25.05 12.78 -7.59
CA TRP A 117 -25.57 14.08 -8.01
C TRP A 117 -24.49 15.16 -8.23
N ARG A 118 -23.21 14.80 -8.12
CA ARG A 118 -22.08 15.71 -8.33
C ARG A 118 -21.22 15.24 -9.49
N THR A 119 -20.65 16.18 -10.23
CA THR A 119 -19.68 15.84 -11.28
C THR A 119 -18.38 15.29 -10.69
N ILE A 120 -17.52 14.69 -11.52
CA ILE A 120 -16.20 14.20 -11.09
C ILE A 120 -15.33 15.34 -10.54
N TRP A 121 -15.38 16.52 -11.15
CA TRP A 121 -14.72 17.71 -10.62
C TRP A 121 -15.22 18.05 -9.21
N GLN A 122 -16.54 18.12 -9.03
CA GLN A 122 -17.17 18.46 -7.76
C GLN A 122 -16.93 17.40 -6.67
N ASN A 123 -16.83 16.13 -7.06
CA ASN A 123 -16.44 15.05 -6.16
C ASN A 123 -14.97 15.19 -5.75
N ALA A 124 -14.07 15.51 -6.69
CA ALA A 124 -12.64 15.66 -6.42
C ALA A 124 -12.33 16.80 -5.45
N ILE A 125 -13.03 17.95 -5.58
CA ILE A 125 -12.82 19.12 -4.70
C ILE A 125 -13.64 19.07 -3.40
N LEU A 126 -14.52 18.07 -3.22
CA LEU A 126 -15.49 18.01 -2.11
C LEU A 126 -14.86 18.22 -0.73
N GLY A 127 -13.74 17.54 -0.45
CA GLY A 127 -13.07 17.67 0.84
C GLY A 127 -12.57 19.08 1.12
N LEU A 128 -12.08 19.78 0.08
CA LEU A 128 -11.60 21.16 0.19
C LEU A 128 -12.75 22.13 0.43
N GLU A 129 -13.92 21.90 -0.19
CA GLU A 129 -15.15 22.67 0.05
C GLU A 129 -15.61 22.55 1.51
N ILE A 130 -15.70 21.31 2.01
CA ILE A 130 -16.14 21.04 3.39
C ILE A 130 -15.20 21.68 4.41
N GLN A 131 -13.89 21.61 4.17
CA GLN A 131 -12.89 22.23 5.04
C GLN A 131 -12.73 23.75 4.83
N LYS A 132 -13.50 24.36 3.90
CA LYS A 132 -13.37 25.77 3.50
C LYS A 132 -11.95 26.16 3.07
N LYS A 133 -11.23 25.25 2.42
CA LYS A 133 -9.85 25.41 1.92
C LYS A 133 -9.76 25.52 0.41
N LEU A 134 -10.87 25.80 -0.27
CA LEU A 134 -10.92 25.89 -1.72
C LEU A 134 -10.33 27.23 -2.21
N THR A 135 -9.04 27.25 -2.48
CA THR A 135 -8.29 28.35 -3.11
C THR A 135 -8.03 28.08 -4.60
N GLU A 136 -7.62 29.08 -5.37
CA GLU A 136 -7.20 28.88 -6.78
C GLU A 136 -6.04 27.89 -6.89
N GLU A 137 -5.07 27.94 -5.98
CA GLU A 137 -3.96 26.98 -5.90
C GLU A 137 -4.48 25.55 -5.69
N SER A 138 -5.42 25.36 -4.77
CA SER A 138 -6.00 24.04 -4.50
C SER A 138 -6.78 23.50 -5.71
N ARG A 139 -7.49 24.37 -6.44
CA ARG A 139 -8.17 24.02 -7.69
C ARG A 139 -7.18 23.62 -8.77
N SER A 140 -6.07 24.35 -8.91
CA SER A 140 -5.01 24.00 -9.85
C SER A 140 -4.42 22.64 -9.52
N TYR A 141 -4.11 22.38 -8.25
CA TYR A 141 -3.59 21.10 -7.79
C TYR A 141 -4.53 19.93 -8.12
N VAL A 142 -5.83 20.06 -7.83
CA VAL A 142 -6.82 19.02 -8.17
C VAL A 142 -6.97 18.83 -9.69
N LYS A 143 -6.90 19.91 -10.47
CA LYS A 143 -6.88 19.86 -11.93
C LYS A 143 -5.67 19.07 -12.44
N ASP A 144 -4.51 19.28 -11.86
CA ASP A 144 -3.29 18.56 -12.24
C ASP A 144 -3.36 17.08 -11.87
N LEU A 145 -3.95 16.74 -10.71
CA LEU A 145 -4.25 15.35 -10.36
C LEU A 145 -5.21 14.72 -11.39
N LEU A 146 -6.31 15.38 -11.75
CA LEU A 146 -7.25 14.89 -12.76
C LEU A 146 -6.58 14.64 -14.12
N LYS A 147 -5.67 15.52 -14.54
CA LYS A 147 -4.89 15.31 -15.77
C LYS A 147 -3.95 14.11 -15.64
N LYS A 148 -3.19 14.05 -14.54
CA LYS A 148 -2.21 12.99 -14.27
C LYS A 148 -2.84 11.60 -14.30
N TYR A 149 -4.04 11.47 -13.72
CA TYR A 149 -4.80 10.22 -13.70
C TYR A 149 -5.74 10.03 -14.90
N GLY A 150 -5.64 10.87 -15.93
CA GLY A 150 -6.40 10.72 -17.19
C GLY A 150 -7.92 10.91 -17.04
N LEU A 151 -8.37 11.71 -16.07
CA LEU A 151 -9.78 11.99 -15.80
C LEU A 151 -10.21 13.42 -16.15
N TRP A 152 -9.30 14.27 -16.62
CA TRP A 152 -9.59 15.67 -16.92
C TRP A 152 -10.69 15.86 -17.99
N GLU A 153 -10.73 15.03 -19.02
CA GLU A 153 -11.76 15.06 -20.05
C GLU A 153 -13.15 14.67 -19.51
N PHE A 154 -13.19 13.89 -18.43
CA PHE A 154 -14.42 13.42 -17.79
C PHE A 154 -14.85 14.28 -16.59
N ARG A 155 -14.20 15.42 -16.35
CA ARG A 155 -14.43 16.26 -15.16
C ARG A 155 -15.89 16.71 -14.98
N ASN A 156 -16.64 16.84 -16.07
CA ASN A 156 -18.04 17.27 -16.07
C ASN A 156 -19.04 16.09 -16.05
N TYR A 157 -18.56 14.86 -16.12
CA TYR A 157 -19.41 13.67 -16.08
C TYR A 157 -19.85 13.37 -14.66
N TYR A 158 -20.94 12.63 -14.51
CA TYR A 158 -21.44 12.08 -13.26
C TYR A 158 -20.92 10.65 -13.04
N PRO A 159 -20.83 10.13 -11.79
CA PRO A 159 -20.24 8.83 -11.50
C PRO A 159 -20.87 7.66 -12.27
N ASN A 160 -22.18 7.66 -12.45
CA ASN A 160 -22.91 6.66 -13.25
C ASN A 160 -22.50 6.59 -14.74
N GLN A 161 -21.81 7.62 -15.27
CA GLN A 161 -21.31 7.65 -16.66
C GLN A 161 -19.87 7.12 -16.77
N LEU A 162 -19.23 6.74 -15.66
CA LEU A 162 -17.85 6.29 -15.61
C LEU A 162 -17.76 4.78 -15.40
N SER A 163 -16.70 4.17 -15.93
CA SER A 163 -16.35 2.79 -15.59
C SER A 163 -15.94 2.69 -14.10
N GLY A 164 -16.02 1.49 -13.52
CA GLY A 164 -15.63 1.27 -12.12
C GLY A 164 -14.21 1.75 -11.81
N GLY A 165 -13.27 1.54 -12.74
CA GLY A 165 -11.90 2.00 -12.54
C GLY A 165 -11.69 3.50 -12.69
N MET A 166 -12.52 4.18 -13.48
CA MET A 166 -12.51 5.65 -13.52
C MET A 166 -13.09 6.23 -12.23
N ARG A 167 -14.14 5.61 -11.66
CA ARG A 167 -14.69 6.02 -10.37
C ARG A 167 -13.68 5.84 -9.23
N GLN A 168 -12.96 4.71 -9.20
CA GLN A 168 -11.91 4.49 -8.20
C GLN A 168 -10.78 5.53 -8.31
N ARG A 169 -10.34 5.86 -9.53
CA ARG A 169 -9.37 6.96 -9.74
C ARG A 169 -9.91 8.30 -9.24
N ALA A 170 -11.18 8.62 -9.48
CA ALA A 170 -11.79 9.84 -8.96
C ALA A 170 -11.84 9.87 -7.42
N ALA A 171 -12.17 8.74 -6.77
CA ALA A 171 -12.17 8.62 -5.31
C ALA A 171 -10.76 8.76 -4.71
N LEU A 172 -9.75 8.19 -5.37
CA LEU A 172 -8.35 8.38 -5.02
C LEU A 172 -7.94 9.85 -5.10
N ILE A 173 -8.26 10.53 -6.21
CA ILE A 173 -7.97 11.97 -6.39
C ILE A 173 -8.64 12.80 -5.31
N ARG A 174 -9.91 12.52 -4.98
CA ARG A 174 -10.64 13.18 -3.89
C ARG A 174 -9.90 13.05 -2.56
N THR A 175 -9.28 11.89 -2.32
CA THR A 175 -8.52 11.61 -1.09
C THR A 175 -7.19 12.35 -1.08
N LEU A 176 -6.46 12.34 -2.21
CA LEU A 176 -5.18 13.04 -2.38
C LEU A 176 -5.31 14.57 -2.40
N ALA A 177 -6.46 15.09 -2.84
CA ALA A 177 -6.74 16.53 -2.91
C ALA A 177 -6.53 17.25 -1.56
N LEU A 178 -6.73 16.55 -0.46
CA LEU A 178 -6.56 17.07 0.90
C LEU A 178 -5.09 17.09 1.39
N LYS A 179 -4.16 16.61 0.57
CA LYS A 179 -2.73 16.45 0.89
C LYS A 179 -2.52 15.75 2.23
N PRO A 180 -3.04 14.51 2.41
CA PRO A 180 -2.86 13.76 3.65
C PRO A 180 -1.38 13.42 3.87
N ASP A 181 -1.00 13.21 5.12
CA ASP A 181 0.33 12.73 5.53
C ASP A 181 0.35 11.19 5.59
N ILE A 182 -0.80 10.60 5.95
CA ILE A 182 -1.03 9.16 6.04
C ILE A 182 -2.22 8.79 5.14
N LEU A 183 -2.02 7.84 4.24
CA LEU A 183 -3.07 7.31 3.37
C LEU A 183 -3.51 5.92 3.83
N LEU A 184 -4.80 5.76 4.14
CA LEU A 184 -5.42 4.47 4.41
C LEU A 184 -6.15 4.00 3.15
N LEU A 185 -5.77 2.84 2.64
CA LEU A 185 -6.35 2.24 1.43
C LEU A 185 -7.05 0.94 1.81
N ASP A 186 -8.37 0.90 1.77
CA ASP A 186 -9.15 -0.32 2.06
C ASP A 186 -9.59 -0.99 0.76
N GLU A 187 -8.88 -2.02 0.32
CA GLU A 187 -9.14 -2.76 -0.92
C GLU A 187 -9.36 -1.86 -2.15
N ALA A 188 -8.67 -0.71 -2.19
CA ALA A 188 -8.89 0.38 -3.14
C ALA A 188 -8.78 -0.03 -4.62
N PHE A 189 -8.04 -1.10 -4.92
CA PHE A 189 -7.77 -1.54 -6.28
C PHE A 189 -8.45 -2.88 -6.63
N SER A 190 -9.22 -3.45 -5.71
CA SER A 190 -9.83 -4.79 -5.85
C SER A 190 -10.81 -4.90 -7.01
N ALA A 191 -11.58 -3.85 -7.30
CA ALA A 191 -12.61 -3.82 -8.33
C ALA A 191 -12.08 -3.58 -9.77
N LEU A 192 -10.76 -3.46 -9.94
CA LEU A 192 -10.11 -3.18 -11.22
C LEU A 192 -9.73 -4.49 -11.93
N ASP A 193 -9.74 -4.47 -13.26
CA ASP A 193 -9.09 -5.52 -14.04
C ASP A 193 -7.59 -5.57 -13.73
N TYR A 194 -6.96 -6.72 -13.97
CA TYR A 194 -5.59 -6.97 -13.57
C TYR A 194 -4.58 -5.98 -14.17
N GLN A 195 -4.73 -5.59 -15.45
CA GLN A 195 -3.79 -4.68 -16.10
C GLN A 195 -3.93 -3.26 -15.54
N THR A 196 -5.16 -2.77 -15.41
CA THR A 196 -5.44 -1.45 -14.82
C THR A 196 -5.01 -1.39 -13.36
N LYS A 197 -5.22 -2.47 -12.58
CA LYS A 197 -4.76 -2.58 -11.19
C LYS A 197 -3.26 -2.34 -11.08
N LEU A 198 -2.46 -3.03 -11.91
CA LEU A 198 -1.00 -2.90 -11.89
C LEU A 198 -0.56 -1.47 -12.23
N ALA A 199 -1.12 -0.87 -13.28
CA ALA A 199 -0.78 0.48 -13.70
C ALA A 199 -1.11 1.53 -12.61
N ILE A 200 -2.31 1.46 -12.03
CA ILE A 200 -2.72 2.40 -10.98
C ILE A 200 -1.91 2.20 -9.69
N SER A 201 -1.64 0.95 -9.30
CA SER A 201 -0.82 0.66 -8.11
C SER A 201 0.59 1.23 -8.25
N ASP A 202 1.17 1.11 -9.45
CA ASP A 202 2.48 1.64 -9.78
C ASP A 202 2.52 3.18 -9.72
N GLU A 203 1.52 3.84 -10.29
CA GLU A 203 1.38 5.31 -10.23
C GLU A 203 1.18 5.81 -8.80
N VAL A 204 0.30 5.16 -8.02
CA VAL A 204 0.04 5.51 -6.62
C VAL A 204 1.31 5.36 -5.79
N TYR A 205 2.00 4.24 -5.93
CA TYR A 205 3.26 4.01 -5.24
C TYR A 205 4.28 5.10 -5.56
N LYS A 206 4.48 5.44 -6.85
CA LYS A 206 5.43 6.47 -7.27
C LYS A 206 5.09 7.84 -6.67
N ILE A 207 3.80 8.20 -6.65
CA ILE A 207 3.35 9.48 -6.07
C ILE A 207 3.64 9.53 -4.58
N LEU A 208 3.17 8.52 -3.85
CA LEU A 208 3.34 8.46 -2.41
C LEU A 208 4.82 8.41 -2.03
N LYS A 209 5.65 7.70 -2.80
CA LYS A 209 7.09 7.63 -2.56
C LYS A 209 7.79 8.96 -2.82
N ASN A 210 7.47 9.64 -3.92
CA ASN A 210 8.05 10.94 -4.26
C ASN A 210 7.65 12.04 -3.26
N GLU A 211 6.43 11.98 -2.74
CA GLU A 211 5.92 12.90 -1.72
C GLU A 211 6.25 12.48 -0.28
N GLN A 212 7.03 11.40 -0.10
CA GLN A 212 7.40 10.82 1.20
C GLN A 212 6.19 10.56 2.12
N LYS A 213 5.07 10.15 1.52
CA LYS A 213 3.82 9.85 2.24
C LYS A 213 3.86 8.47 2.87
N THR A 214 3.18 8.34 3.99
CA THR A 214 3.00 7.10 4.73
C THR A 214 1.71 6.41 4.26
N ALA A 215 1.71 5.09 4.11
CA ALA A 215 0.53 4.37 3.63
C ALA A 215 0.25 3.11 4.45
N VAL A 216 -1.02 2.90 4.80
CA VAL A 216 -1.52 1.63 5.35
C VAL A 216 -2.51 1.04 4.35
N ILE A 217 -2.16 -0.12 3.79
CA ILE A 217 -2.90 -0.76 2.71
C ILE A 217 -3.53 -2.03 3.23
N VAL A 218 -4.86 -2.06 3.25
CA VAL A 218 -5.61 -3.29 3.49
C VAL A 218 -5.91 -3.94 2.15
N THR A 219 -5.49 -5.20 2.00
CA THR A 219 -5.80 -5.98 0.80
C THR A 219 -5.95 -7.46 1.15
N HIS A 220 -6.63 -8.21 0.30
CA HIS A 220 -6.60 -9.66 0.29
C HIS A 220 -5.67 -10.22 -0.81
N ASP A 221 -5.13 -9.36 -1.67
CA ASP A 221 -4.18 -9.73 -2.73
C ASP A 221 -2.75 -9.69 -2.20
N ILE A 222 -2.17 -10.87 -1.95
CA ILE A 222 -0.80 -11.02 -1.45
C ILE A 222 0.21 -10.42 -2.44
N SER A 223 -0.04 -10.54 -3.74
CA SER A 223 0.89 -10.05 -4.76
C SER A 223 0.97 -8.53 -4.75
N GLU A 224 -0.16 -7.87 -4.51
CA GLU A 224 -0.24 -6.43 -4.32
C GLU A 224 0.49 -5.99 -3.05
N ALA A 225 0.25 -6.67 -1.92
CA ALA A 225 0.92 -6.36 -0.66
C ALA A 225 2.45 -6.43 -0.79
N ILE A 226 3.00 -7.51 -1.38
CA ILE A 226 4.46 -7.66 -1.58
C ILE A 226 5.00 -6.61 -2.55
N ALA A 227 4.25 -6.27 -3.60
CA ALA A 227 4.68 -5.30 -4.58
C ALA A 227 4.68 -3.86 -4.06
N MET A 228 3.80 -3.49 -3.12
CA MET A 228 3.66 -2.11 -2.67
C MET A 228 4.29 -1.83 -1.30
N CYS A 229 4.36 -2.82 -0.41
CA CYS A 229 4.64 -2.59 1.00
C CYS A 229 6.10 -2.84 1.36
N ASN A 230 6.58 -2.14 2.39
CA ASN A 230 7.84 -2.41 3.07
C ASN A 230 7.65 -3.48 4.15
N ARG A 231 6.47 -3.49 4.78
CA ARG A 231 6.12 -4.42 5.85
C ARG A 231 4.73 -4.97 5.64
N ILE A 232 4.51 -6.24 5.95
CA ILE A 232 3.23 -6.91 5.81
C ILE A 232 2.82 -7.50 7.15
N VAL A 233 1.69 -7.05 7.70
CA VAL A 233 1.06 -7.55 8.91
C VAL A 233 -0.02 -8.57 8.51
N VAL A 234 0.16 -9.82 8.93
CA VAL A 234 -0.79 -10.90 8.69
C VAL A 234 -1.73 -11.03 9.88
N LEU A 235 -3.03 -10.87 9.63
CA LEU A 235 -4.08 -11.05 10.63
C LEU A 235 -4.67 -12.46 10.58
N SER A 236 -5.05 -12.98 11.74
CA SER A 236 -5.81 -14.23 11.88
C SER A 236 -7.27 -14.10 11.40
N LYS A 237 -8.01 -15.21 11.45
CA LYS A 237 -9.49 -15.18 11.42
C LYS A 237 -10.03 -14.48 12.67
N ARG A 238 -11.31 -14.09 12.66
CA ARG A 238 -11.97 -13.48 13.83
C ARG A 238 -11.86 -14.40 15.06
N PRO A 239 -11.58 -13.85 16.25
CA PRO A 239 -11.14 -12.48 16.52
C PRO A 239 -9.72 -12.25 15.96
N ALA A 240 -9.51 -11.16 15.21
CA ALA A 240 -8.23 -10.91 14.55
C ALA A 240 -7.16 -10.49 15.55
N TYR A 241 -6.05 -11.23 15.57
CA TYR A 241 -4.78 -10.89 16.18
C TYR A 241 -3.68 -10.88 15.11
N VAL A 242 -2.53 -10.28 15.42
CA VAL A 242 -1.36 -10.30 14.53
C VAL A 242 -0.71 -11.68 14.59
N LYS A 243 -0.83 -12.47 13.52
CA LYS A 243 -0.15 -13.77 13.40
C LYS A 243 1.35 -13.59 13.22
N ARG A 244 1.72 -12.70 12.29
CA ARG A 244 3.10 -12.43 11.94
C ARG A 244 3.25 -11.09 11.23
N ILE A 245 4.44 -10.53 11.33
CA ILE A 245 4.86 -9.36 10.58
C ILE A 245 6.05 -9.78 9.72
N TYR A 246 5.96 -9.53 8.42
CA TYR A 246 7.02 -9.74 7.44
C TYR A 246 7.65 -8.41 7.06
N GLU A 247 8.96 -8.30 7.20
CA GLU A 247 9.73 -7.23 6.57
C GLU A 247 10.10 -7.65 5.14
N ILE A 248 9.65 -6.87 4.17
CA ILE A 248 9.81 -7.18 2.75
C ILE A 248 11.08 -6.53 2.23
N SER A 249 12.13 -7.34 2.09
CA SER A 249 13.37 -6.97 1.42
C SER A 249 13.46 -7.72 0.10
N LEU A 250 13.42 -6.98 -1.02
CA LEU A 250 13.45 -7.53 -2.38
C LEU A 250 14.68 -6.99 -3.12
N THR A 251 15.44 -7.88 -3.75
CA THR A 251 16.59 -7.47 -4.57
C THR A 251 16.08 -7.09 -5.96
N CYS A 252 15.93 -5.78 -6.22
CA CYS A 252 15.43 -5.27 -7.50
C CYS A 252 16.14 -3.97 -7.91
N ASP A 253 16.37 -3.81 -9.22
CA ASP A 253 16.92 -2.58 -9.81
C ASP A 253 15.88 -1.46 -9.86
N ASP A 254 14.60 -1.83 -10.00
CA ASP A 254 13.45 -0.93 -9.99
C ASP A 254 12.54 -1.27 -8.81
N TYR A 255 12.44 -0.34 -7.85
CA TYR A 255 11.60 -0.48 -6.66
C TYR A 255 10.12 -0.18 -6.90
N SER A 256 9.72 0.08 -8.14
CA SER A 256 8.31 0.17 -8.52
C SER A 256 7.56 -1.15 -8.25
N PRO A 257 6.23 -1.13 -8.01
CA PRO A 257 5.44 -2.35 -7.87
C PRO A 257 5.60 -3.33 -9.02
N ILE A 258 5.81 -2.84 -10.25
CA ILE A 258 6.06 -3.69 -11.42
C ILE A 258 7.46 -4.32 -11.35
N GLY A 259 8.48 -3.56 -10.94
CA GLY A 259 9.85 -4.04 -10.78
C GLY A 259 10.00 -5.08 -9.66
N ARG A 260 9.41 -4.80 -8.49
CA ARG A 260 9.40 -5.70 -7.33
C ARG A 260 8.82 -7.08 -7.62
N ARG A 261 7.85 -7.19 -8.52
CA ARG A 261 7.26 -8.48 -8.95
C ARG A 261 8.24 -9.38 -9.70
N LYS A 262 9.32 -8.82 -10.25
CA LYS A 262 10.37 -9.57 -10.95
C LYS A 262 11.48 -10.09 -10.03
N ALA A 263 11.51 -9.62 -8.77
CA ALA A 263 12.51 -10.04 -7.80
C ALA A 263 12.41 -11.55 -7.52
N PRO A 264 13.54 -12.26 -7.39
CA PRO A 264 13.54 -13.70 -7.15
C PRO A 264 12.88 -14.07 -5.81
N GLU A 265 13.06 -13.24 -4.78
CA GLU A 265 12.50 -13.46 -3.43
C GLU A 265 10.98 -13.29 -3.39
N PHE A 266 10.38 -12.63 -4.40
CA PHE A 266 8.94 -12.37 -4.46
C PHE A 266 8.13 -13.67 -4.30
N ARG A 267 8.56 -14.73 -4.96
CA ARG A 267 7.90 -16.04 -4.91
C ARG A 267 8.01 -16.68 -3.52
N GLU A 268 9.11 -16.46 -2.82
CA GLU A 268 9.34 -17.01 -1.48
C GLU A 268 8.44 -16.33 -0.44
N TYR A 269 8.34 -14.99 -0.49
CA TYR A 269 7.40 -14.24 0.34
C TYR A 269 5.96 -14.62 0.03
N PHE A 270 5.60 -14.74 -1.26
CA PHE A 270 4.26 -15.16 -1.65
C PHE A 270 3.88 -16.51 -1.04
N ASN A 271 4.74 -17.51 -1.18
CA ASN A 271 4.48 -18.85 -0.64
C ASN A 271 4.42 -18.86 0.89
N SER A 272 5.30 -18.10 1.55
CA SER A 272 5.34 -17.97 3.02
C SER A 272 4.04 -17.36 3.54
N ILE A 273 3.63 -16.23 2.97
CA ILE A 273 2.41 -15.51 3.36
C ILE A 273 1.16 -16.32 3.02
N TRP A 274 1.13 -16.98 1.86
CA TRP A 274 0.01 -17.83 1.45
C TRP A 274 -0.26 -18.95 2.46
N LYS A 275 0.79 -19.59 2.97
CA LYS A 275 0.66 -20.63 4.01
C LYS A 275 0.02 -20.10 5.29
N GLU A 276 0.32 -18.87 5.69
CA GLU A 276 -0.20 -18.30 6.95
C GLU A 276 -1.67 -17.86 6.87
N LEU A 277 -2.19 -17.62 5.67
CA LEU A 277 -3.60 -17.26 5.48
C LEU A 277 -4.56 -18.46 5.65
N ASP A 278 -4.05 -19.67 5.90
CA ASP A 278 -4.82 -20.90 6.17
C ASP A 278 -6.01 -21.10 5.21
N ILE A 279 -5.82 -20.72 3.94
CA ILE A 279 -6.80 -20.96 2.87
C ILE A 279 -6.72 -22.46 2.54
N HIS A 280 -7.29 -23.28 3.41
CA HIS A 280 -7.65 -24.65 3.08
C HIS A 280 -8.84 -24.55 2.11
N VAL A 281 -8.59 -24.88 0.85
CA VAL A 281 -9.66 -25.22 -0.11
C VAL A 281 -10.12 -26.64 0.18
#